data_AF-A0A8S2ZU47-F1
#
_entry.id   AF-A0A8S2ZU47-F1
#
_cell.length_a   1.000
_cell.length_b   1.000
_cell.length_c   1.000
_cell.angle_alpha   90.00
_cell.angle_beta   90.00
_cell.angle_gamma   90.00
#
_symmetry.space_group_name_H-M   'P 1'
#
loop_
_entity.id
_entity.type
_entity.pdbx_description
1 polymer ?
#
loop_
_entity_poly.entity_id
_entity_poly.type
_entity_poly.pdbx_seq_one_letter_code
_entity_poly.pdbx_strand_id
1 'polypeptide(L)' 'NDEASTHYNSIIDQHSLGAEFLRDQFGECARPKIGWQIDPFGHSREQASLFAQVIDLL' A
#
# COMPACT_ATOMS: atom_id res chain seq x y z
N ASN A 1 -2.07 -5.60 4.37
CA ASN A 1 -3.27 -5.54 5.25
C ASN A 1 -4.28 -6.60 4.82
N ASP A 2 -5.23 -6.96 5.69
CA ASP A 2 -6.47 -7.62 5.25
C ASP A 2 -7.30 -6.66 4.35
N GLU A 3 -8.18 -7.21 3.52
CA GLU A 3 -9.03 -6.47 2.58
C GLU A 3 -10.53 -6.55 2.90
N ALA A 4 -10.96 -7.43 3.81
CA ALA A 4 -12.38 -7.61 4.12
C ALA A 4 -12.89 -6.72 5.26
N SER A 5 -12.06 -6.54 6.30
CA SER A 5 -12.48 -5.93 7.57
C SER A 5 -11.71 -4.66 7.94
N THR A 6 -10.87 -4.17 7.04
CA THR A 6 -10.02 -3.01 7.27
C THR A 6 -10.69 -1.70 6.87
N HIS A 7 -10.48 -0.67 7.67
CA HIS A 7 -10.91 0.69 7.33
C HIS A 7 -9.86 1.34 6.42
N TYR A 8 -10.30 2.02 5.35
CA TYR A 8 -9.39 2.57 4.33
C TYR A 8 -8.33 3.53 4.90
N ASN A 9 -8.67 4.33 5.92
CA ASN A 9 -7.68 5.18 6.62
C ASN A 9 -6.51 4.36 7.18
N SER A 10 -6.78 3.24 7.84
CA SER A 10 -5.74 2.38 8.42
C SER A 10 -4.90 1.68 7.35
N ILE A 11 -5.48 1.42 6.18
CA ILE A 11 -4.74 0.94 5.01
C ILE A 11 -3.76 2.03 4.56
N ILE A 12 -4.24 3.26 4.35
CA ILE A 12 -3.40 4.39 3.93
C ILE A 12 -2.26 4.62 4.93
N ASP A 13 -2.55 4.72 6.22
CA ASP A 13 -1.55 4.96 7.26
C ASP A 13 -0.47 3.87 7.26
N GLN A 14 -0.87 2.59 7.11
CA GLN A 14 0.08 1.47 7.01
C GLN A 14 0.99 1.60 5.78
N HIS A 15 0.42 1.90 4.60
CA HIS A 15 1.20 2.02 3.37
C HIS A 15 2.14 3.23 3.40
N SER A 16 1.67 4.38 3.91
CA SER A 16 2.49 5.59 4.08
C SER A 16 3.67 5.36 5.01
N LEU A 17 3.46 4.69 6.15
CA LEU A 17 4.54 4.38 7.09
C LEU A 17 5.62 3.50 6.45
N GLY A 18 5.23 2.46 5.71
CA GLY A 18 6.16 1.58 5.02
C GLY A 18 6.93 2.29 3.91
N ALA A 19 6.26 3.13 3.13
CA ALA A 19 6.89 3.88 2.05
C ALA A 19 7.89 4.92 2.58
N GLU A 20 7.56 5.63 3.66
CA GLU A 20 8.47 6.55 4.33
C GLU A 20 9.73 5.83 4.82
N PHE A 21 9.56 4.69 5.49
CA PHE A 21 10.69 3.87 5.91
C PHE A 21 11.60 3.47 4.74
N LEU A 22 11.02 3.00 3.63
CA LEU A 22 11.79 2.59 2.45
C LEU A 22 12.56 3.77 1.83
N ARG A 23 11.89 4.94 1.71
CA ARG A 23 12.52 6.17 1.22
C ARG A 23 13.69 6.59 2.10
N ASP A 24 13.51 6.57 3.41
CA ASP A 24 14.52 7.07 4.35
C ASP A 24 15.73 6.14 4.45
N GLN A 25 15.54 4.83 4.27
CA GLN A 25 16.64 3.85 4.34
C GLN A 25 17.35 3.62 3.00
N PHE A 26 16.63 3.69 1.88
CA PHE A 26 17.14 3.24 0.58
C PHE A 26 17.04 4.32 -0.52
N GLY A 27 16.46 5.48 -0.21
CA GLY A 27 16.29 6.58 -1.14
C GLY A 27 15.16 6.37 -2.15
N GLU A 28 15.08 7.28 -3.12
CA GLU A 28 13.99 7.36 -4.11
C GLU A 28 13.86 6.10 -4.98
N CYS A 29 14.98 5.40 -5.24
CA CYS A 29 14.98 4.22 -6.12
C CYS A 29 14.26 3.00 -5.52
N ALA A 30 14.03 2.99 -4.20
CA ALA A 30 13.39 1.88 -3.50
C ALA A 30 11.86 1.95 -3.51
N ARG A 31 11.28 2.94 -4.19
CA ARG A 31 9.83 3.09 -4.31
C ARG A 31 9.20 1.84 -4.95
N PRO A 32 8.26 1.17 -4.26
CA PRO A 32 7.54 0.03 -4.83
C PRO A 32 6.74 0.42 -6.07
N LYS A 33 6.80 -0.41 -7.11
CA LYS A 33 6.10 -0.18 -8.39
C LYS A 33 4.84 -1.02 -8.57
N ILE A 34 4.65 -2.02 -7.71
CA ILE A 34 3.54 -2.98 -7.76
C ILE A 34 3.03 -3.24 -6.35
N GLY A 35 1.73 -3.51 -6.24
CA GLY A 35 1.15 -4.13 -5.05
C GLY A 35 1.32 -5.65 -5.10
N TRP A 36 1.60 -6.28 -3.96
CA TRP A 36 1.74 -7.74 -3.86
C TRP A 36 0.99 -8.24 -2.62
N GLN A 37 -0.17 -8.87 -2.83
CA GLN A 37 -0.98 -9.46 -1.77
C GLN A 37 -1.41 -10.88 -2.16
N ILE A 38 -0.74 -11.90 -1.60
CA ILE A 38 -0.93 -13.32 -1.97
C ILE A 38 -1.89 -14.10 -1.08
N ASP A 39 -2.15 -13.58 0.12
CA ASP A 39 -2.86 -14.29 1.19
C ASP A 39 -4.04 -13.51 1.86
N PRO A 40 -4.59 -12.42 1.30
CA PRO A 40 -5.91 -11.95 1.76
C PRO A 40 -7.01 -12.94 1.37
N PHE A 41 -7.98 -13.13 2.26
CA PHE A 41 -9.15 -13.97 1.99
C PHE A 41 -10.22 -13.18 1.24
N GLY A 42 -9.97 -12.93 -0.05
CA GLY A 42 -10.79 -12.11 -0.94
C GLY A 42 -10.16 -10.73 -1.19
N HIS A 43 -10.34 -10.20 -2.40
CA HIS A 43 -9.80 -8.90 -2.79
C HIS A 43 -10.90 -7.86 -2.90
N SER A 44 -10.66 -6.69 -2.29
CA SER A 44 -11.53 -5.53 -2.37
C SER A 44 -11.18 -4.67 -3.58
N ARG A 45 -12.20 -4.08 -4.22
CA ARG A 45 -11.97 -3.10 -5.30
C ARG A 45 -11.30 -1.84 -4.74
N GLU A 46 -11.59 -1.52 -3.50
CA GLU A 46 -11.04 -0.39 -2.76
C GLU A 46 -9.52 -0.53 -2.60
N GLN A 47 -8.98 -1.73 -2.33
CA GLN A 47 -7.54 -1.96 -2.30
C GLN A 47 -6.87 -1.67 -3.66
N ALA A 48 -7.51 -2.07 -4.77
CA ALA A 48 -7.00 -1.76 -6.11
C ALA A 48 -7.01 -0.25 -6.40
N SER A 49 -8.07 0.45 -5.99
CA SER A 49 -8.18 1.91 -6.12
C SER A 49 -7.13 2.65 -5.29
N LEU A 50 -6.85 2.16 -4.08
CA LEU A 50 -5.80 2.72 -3.22
C LEU A 50 -4.41 2.49 -3.80
N PHE A 51 -4.10 1.30 -4.32
CA PHE A 51 -2.81 1.04 -4.97
C PHE A 51 -2.59 1.95 -6.18
N ALA A 52 -3.60 2.16 -7.03
CA ALA A 52 -3.49 3.07 -8.17
C ALA A 52 -3.17 4.51 -7.74
N GLN A 53 -3.78 5.00 -6.66
CA GLN A 53 -3.56 6.37 -6.18
C GLN A 53 -2.24 6.52 -5.42
N VAL A 54 -1.89 5.55 -4.56
CA VAL A 54 -0.72 5.64 -3.67
C VAL A 54 0.59 5.38 -4.42
N ILE A 55 0.57 4.48 -5.42
CA ILE A 55 1.76 4.24 -6.27
C ILE A 55 2.06 5.45 -7.16
N ASP A 56 1.07 6.28 -7.51
CA ASP A 56 1.29 7.44 -8.38
C ASP A 56 1.64 8.75 -7.62
N LEU A 57 1.39 8.81 -6.30
CA LEU A 57 1.54 10.04 -5.50
C LEU A 57 2.81 10.11 -4.63
N LEU A 58 3.58 9.02 -4.54
CA LEU A 58 4.87 8.93 -3.82
C LEU A 58 6.03 8.79 -4.79
#